data_AF-A0A535B695-F1
#
_entry.id   AF-A0A535B695-F1
#
_cell.length_a   1.000
_cell.length_b   1.000
_cell.length_c   1.000
_cell.angle_alpha   90.00
_cell.angle_beta   90.00
_cell.angle_gamma   90.00
#
_symmetry.space_group_name_H-M   'P 1'
#
loop_
_entity.id
_entity.type
_entity.pdbx_description
1 polymer ?
#
loop_
_entity_poly.entity_id
_entity_poly.type
_entity_poly.pdbx_seq_one_letter_code
_entity_poly.pdbx_strand_id
1 'polypeptide(L)'
;DLIYMAEDAQIGYPPARVWGEPTSVMWVYRLGLEHAKRLMLSGESLSGAEAERIGLASKAVPAGDLPSVVEEMARKLASIPANQLAMNKLLVNQAYENMGLR
;
A
#
# COMPACT_ATOMS: atom_id res chain seq x y z
N ASP A 1 -3.21 6.33 0.16
CA ASP A 1 -2.44 7.25 -0.70
C ASP A 1 -1.06 6.69 -1.05
N LEU A 2 -0.08 6.69 -0.14
CA LEU A 2 1.27 6.18 -0.43
C LEU A 2 1.75 5.24 0.68
N ILE A 3 2.56 4.24 0.32
CA ILE A 3 3.16 3.29 1.27
C ILE A 3 4.67 3.29 0.99
N TYR A 4 5.48 3.51 2.03
CA TYR A 4 6.93 3.36 1.98
C TYR A 4 7.31 2.30 3.02
N MET A 5 8.21 1.38 2.65
CA MET A 5 8.60 0.26 3.52
C MET A 5 10.11 0.15 3.62
N ALA A 6 10.60 -0.40 4.73
CA ALA A 6 11.95 -0.93 4.78
C ALA A 6 11.99 -2.24 3.97
N GLU A 7 13.06 -2.50 3.23
CA GLU A 7 13.22 -3.70 2.38
C GLU A 7 13.01 -5.01 3.16
N ASP A 8 13.43 -5.04 4.42
CA ASP A 8 13.36 -6.19 5.33
C ASP A 8 12.04 -6.29 6.11
N ALA A 9 11.19 -5.26 6.06
CA ALA A 9 9.89 -5.27 6.74
C ALA A 9 8.99 -6.39 6.22
N GLN A 10 8.19 -6.98 7.10
CA GLN A 10 7.24 -8.05 6.75
C GLN A 10 5.81 -7.53 6.80
N ILE A 11 5.05 -7.75 5.72
CA ILE A 11 3.63 -7.40 5.64
C ILE A 11 2.80 -8.56 5.09
N GLY A 12 1.67 -8.86 5.72
CA GLY A 12 0.76 -9.89 5.27
C GLY A 12 -0.39 -10.07 6.24
N TYR A 13 -1.13 -11.16 6.11
CA TYR A 13 -2.22 -11.50 7.02
C TYR A 13 -2.17 -12.99 7.41
N PRO A 14 -1.28 -13.38 8.34
CA PRO A 14 -1.15 -14.76 8.81
C PRO A 14 -2.44 -15.43 9.29
N PRO A 15 -3.42 -14.73 9.93
CA PRO A 15 -4.69 -15.35 10.33
C PRO A 15 -5.55 -15.87 9.18
N ALA A 16 -5.26 -15.52 7.91
CA ALA A 16 -5.92 -16.16 6.77
C ALA A 16 -5.74 -17.69 6.75
N ARG A 17 -4.72 -18.21 7.44
CA ARG A 17 -4.52 -19.66 7.59
C ARG A 17 -5.50 -20.29 8.57
N VAL A 18 -5.94 -19.55 9.59
CA VAL A 18 -6.91 -20.00 10.59
C VAL A 18 -7.41 -18.81 11.42
N TRP A 19 -8.70 -18.82 11.78
CA TRP A 19 -9.36 -17.90 12.72
C TRP A 19 -9.66 -16.47 12.23
N GLY A 20 -9.23 -16.04 11.03
CA GLY A 20 -9.60 -14.71 10.58
C GLY A 20 -9.51 -14.48 9.09
N GLU A 21 -10.37 -13.60 8.62
CA GLU A 21 -10.38 -13.04 7.28
C GLU A 21 -10.33 -11.51 7.37
N PRO A 22 -9.49 -10.83 6.56
CA PRO A 22 -9.47 -9.37 6.54
C PRO A 22 -10.73 -8.87 5.84
N THR A 23 -11.78 -8.59 6.62
CA THR A 23 -13.13 -8.23 6.12
C THR A 23 -13.19 -6.92 5.32
N SER A 24 -12.16 -6.09 5.41
CA SER A 24 -12.03 -4.90 4.56
C SER A 24 -11.69 -5.23 3.10
N VAL A 25 -11.13 -6.42 2.85
CA VAL A 25 -10.76 -6.94 1.51
C VAL A 25 -9.87 -5.96 0.72
N MET A 26 -9.13 -5.08 1.41
CA MET A 26 -8.32 -4.03 0.78
C MET A 26 -7.21 -4.58 -0.13
N TRP A 27 -6.78 -5.82 0.08
CA TRP A 27 -5.81 -6.51 -0.76
C TRP A 27 -6.22 -6.56 -2.23
N VAL A 28 -7.50 -6.82 -2.53
CA VAL A 28 -8.00 -6.88 -3.91
C VAL A 28 -7.87 -5.53 -4.60
N TYR A 29 -8.21 -4.47 -3.89
CA TYR A 29 -8.13 -3.12 -4.44
C TYR A 29 -6.68 -2.65 -4.62
N ARG A 30 -5.77 -3.06 -3.72
CA ARG A 30 -4.36 -2.66 -3.75
C ARG A 30 -3.50 -3.45 -4.74
N LEU A 31 -3.76 -4.74 -4.91
CA LEU A 31 -2.89 -5.66 -5.63
C LEU A 31 -3.52 -6.27 -6.87
N GLY A 32 -4.83 -6.07 -7.08
CA GLY A 32 -5.59 -6.80 -8.06
C GLY A 32 -5.86 -8.25 -7.66
N LEU A 33 -6.59 -8.96 -8.52
CA LEU A 33 -7.20 -10.25 -8.17
C LEU A 33 -6.21 -11.36 -7.85
N GLU A 34 -5.17 -11.53 -8.66
CA GLU A 34 -4.25 -12.67 -8.56
C GLU A 34 -3.38 -12.56 -7.30
N HIS A 35 -2.68 -11.44 -7.13
CA HIS A 35 -1.83 -11.20 -5.97
C HIS A 35 -2.62 -11.17 -4.66
N ALA A 36 -3.84 -10.62 -4.66
CA ALA A 36 -4.71 -10.68 -3.48
C ALA A 36 -5.09 -12.12 -3.11
N LYS A 37 -5.45 -12.96 -4.09
CA LYS A 37 -5.73 -14.38 -3.85
C LYS A 37 -4.50 -15.12 -3.35
N ARG A 38 -3.34 -14.89 -3.97
CA ARG A 38 -2.06 -15.47 -3.54
C ARG A 38 -1.84 -15.24 -2.04
N LEU A 39 -1.99 -13.99 -1.56
CA LEU A 39 -1.81 -13.65 -0.15
C LEU A 39 -2.94 -14.17 0.75
N MET A 40 -4.19 -13.99 0.35
CA MET A 40 -5.35 -14.33 1.19
C MET A 40 -5.60 -15.83 1.29
N LEU A 41 -5.16 -16.63 0.32
CA LEU A 41 -5.31 -18.09 0.35
C LEU A 41 -4.12 -18.80 1.01
N SER A 42 -2.93 -18.19 0.99
CA SER A 42 -1.72 -18.76 1.61
C SER A 42 -1.45 -18.24 3.03
N GLY A 43 -1.90 -17.03 3.34
CA GLY A 43 -1.52 -16.29 4.54
C GLY A 43 -0.02 -15.97 4.62
N GLU A 44 0.69 -15.97 3.49
CA GLU A 44 2.11 -15.59 3.43
C GLU A 44 2.32 -14.10 3.74
N SER A 45 3.56 -13.75 4.09
CA SER A 45 4.01 -12.37 4.26
C SER A 45 5.00 -12.03 3.16
N LEU A 46 4.98 -10.77 2.76
CA LEU A 46 5.89 -10.16 1.80
C LEU A 46 6.98 -9.40 2.55
N SER A 47 8.20 -9.44 2.01
CA SER A 47 9.20 -8.42 2.35
C SER A 47 8.80 -7.06 1.79
N GLY A 48 9.40 -5.98 2.29
CA GLY A 48 9.19 -4.64 1.73
C GLY A 48 9.64 -4.56 0.27
N ALA A 49 10.77 -5.19 -0.08
CA ALA A 49 11.25 -5.25 -1.45
C ALA A 49 10.24 -5.94 -2.40
N GLU A 50 9.64 -7.05 -1.96
CA GLU A 50 8.61 -7.74 -2.72
C GLU A 50 7.32 -6.90 -2.81
N ALA A 51 6.94 -6.22 -1.73
CA ALA A 51 5.79 -5.32 -1.69
C ALA A 51 5.93 -4.16 -2.70
N GLU A 52 7.11 -3.58 -2.88
CA GLU A 52 7.36 -2.61 -3.96
C GLU A 52 7.24 -3.26 -5.34
N ARG A 53 7.89 -4.41 -5.54
CA ARG A 53 7.91 -5.12 -6.83
C ARG A 53 6.52 -5.44 -7.37
N ILE A 54 5.59 -5.79 -6.49
CA ILE A 54 4.20 -6.13 -6.86
C ILE A 54 3.22 -4.95 -6.74
N GLY A 55 3.72 -3.74 -6.44
CA GLY A 55 2.92 -2.51 -6.43
C GLY A 55 2.10 -2.23 -5.16
N LEU A 56 2.33 -2.98 -4.07
CA LEU A 56 1.74 -2.67 -2.76
C LEU A 56 2.35 -1.41 -2.14
N ALA A 57 3.69 -1.34 -2.16
CA ALA A 57 4.45 -0.20 -1.68
C ALA A 57 4.84 0.70 -2.86
N SER A 58 4.79 2.02 -2.65
CA SER A 58 5.28 3.01 -3.60
C SER A 58 6.79 2.98 -3.73
N LYS A 59 7.50 2.62 -2.65
CA LYS A 59 8.95 2.42 -2.62
C LYS A 59 9.37 1.59 -1.40
N ALA A 60 10.35 0.72 -1.58
CA ALA A 60 11.08 0.09 -0.49
C ALA A 60 12.55 0.51 -0.52
N VAL A 61 13.14 0.72 0.65
CA VAL A 61 14.54 1.14 0.80
C VAL A 61 15.18 0.46 2.00
N PRO A 62 16.52 0.43 2.12
CA PRO A 62 17.17 -0.04 3.34
C PRO A 62 16.60 0.66 4.57
N ALA A 63 16.45 -0.07 5.69
CA ALA A 63 15.77 0.45 6.88
C ALA A 63 16.34 1.78 7.41
N GLY A 64 17.67 1.97 7.31
CA GLY A 64 18.35 3.21 7.72
C GLY A 64 18.01 4.42 6.84
N ASP A 65 17.61 4.20 5.59
CA ASP A 65 17.30 5.27 4.62
C ASP A 65 15.81 5.62 4.61
N LEU A 66 14.94 4.78 5.18
CA LEU A 66 13.49 4.99 5.17
C LEU A 66 13.07 6.38 5.71
N PRO A 67 13.60 6.87 6.86
CA PRO A 67 13.20 8.19 7.37
C PRO A 67 13.52 9.33 6.41
N SER A 68 14.70 9.31 5.77
CA SER A 68 15.13 10.40 4.89
C SER A 68 14.31 10.42 3.60
N VAL A 69 14.00 9.25 3.05
CA VAL A 69 13.20 9.09 1.83
C VAL A 69 11.74 9.50 2.04
N VAL A 70 11.15 9.12 3.18
CA VAL A 70 9.78 9.54 3.55
C VAL A 70 9.71 11.05 3.71
N GLU A 71 10.69 11.63 4.41
CA GLU A 71 10.76 13.07 4.65
C GLU A 71 10.98 13.85 3.34
N GLU A 72 11.78 13.34 2.40
CA GLU A 72 11.91 13.93 1.06
C GLU A 72 10.56 13.97 0.33
N MET A 73 9.80 12.89 0.35
CA MET A 73 8.47 12.84 -0.28
C MET A 73 7.49 13.79 0.43
N ALA A 74 7.51 13.84 1.76
CA ALA A 74 6.68 14.75 2.53
C ALA A 74 6.96 16.22 2.18
N ARG A 75 8.24 16.60 2.06
CA ARG A 75 8.64 17.95 1.61
C ARG A 75 8.16 18.27 0.20
N LYS A 76 8.24 17.31 -0.73
CA LYS A 76 7.69 17.48 -2.08
C LYS A 76 6.20 17.75 -2.04
N LEU A 77 5.43 16.97 -1.28
CA LEU A 77 4.00 17.19 -1.12
C LEU A 77 3.70 18.54 -0.45
N ALA A 78 4.44 18.91 0.60
CA ALA A 78 4.24 20.16 1.33
C ALA A 78 4.48 21.42 0.47
N SER A 79 5.26 21.30 -0.62
CA SER A 79 5.47 22.40 -1.58
C SER A 79 4.28 22.67 -2.50
N ILE A 80 3.30 21.77 -2.55
CA ILE A 80 2.14 21.85 -3.42
C ILE A 80 0.99 22.53 -2.67
N PRO A 81 0.25 23.48 -3.29
CA PRO A 81 -0.93 24.07 -2.69
C PRO A 81 -1.93 23.03 -2.18
N ALA A 82 -2.39 23.19 -0.94
CA ALA A 82 -3.24 22.21 -0.27
C ALA A 82 -4.56 21.94 -1.03
N ASN A 83 -5.13 22.96 -1.67
CA ASN A 83 -6.31 22.81 -2.52
C ASN A 83 -6.04 21.88 -3.71
N GLN A 84 -4.87 21.97 -4.34
CA GLN A 84 -4.52 21.11 -5.47
C GLN A 84 -4.31 19.66 -5.04
N LEU A 85 -3.66 19.43 -3.89
CA LEU A 85 -3.53 18.09 -3.31
C LEU A 85 -4.89 17.47 -3.00
N ALA A 86 -5.79 18.24 -2.39
CA ALA A 86 -7.13 17.80 -2.07
C ALA A 86 -7.92 17.42 -3.33
N MET A 87 -7.89 18.28 -4.36
CA MET A 87 -8.56 18.00 -5.64
C MET A 87 -8.04 16.73 -6.31
N ASN A 88 -6.72 16.54 -6.37
CA ASN A 88 -6.12 15.35 -6.96
C ASN A 88 -6.49 14.08 -6.18
N LYS A 89 -6.46 14.14 -4.84
CA LYS A 89 -6.83 13.02 -3.98
C LYS A 89 -8.30 12.65 -4.15
N LEU A 90 -9.20 13.64 -4.18
CA LEU A 90 -10.63 13.41 -4.39
C LEU A 90 -10.90 12.75 -5.74
N LEU A 91 -10.25 13.21 -6.81
CA LEU A 91 -10.42 12.64 -8.15
C LEU A 91 -10.03 11.15 -8.20
N VAL A 92 -8.87 10.80 -7.64
CA VAL A 92 -8.39 9.41 -7.61
C VAL A 92 -9.28 8.54 -6.73
N ASN A 93 -9.65 9.02 -5.55
CA ASN A 93 -10.51 8.28 -4.63
C ASN A 93 -11.89 8.01 -5.25
N GLN A 94 -12.50 9.01 -5.89
CA GLN A 94 -13.80 8.84 -6.52
C GLN A 94 -13.78 7.77 -7.62
N ALA A 95 -12.72 7.76 -8.44
CA ALA A 95 -12.57 6.73 -9.47
C ALA A 95 -12.44 5.34 -8.85
N TYR A 96 -11.74 5.22 -7.72
CA TYR A 96 -11.53 3.96 -7.02
C TYR A 96 -12.77 3.47 -6.27
N GLU A 97 -13.53 4.36 -5.64
CA GLU A 97 -14.82 4.06 -5.03
C GLU A 97 -15.82 3.53 -6.08
N ASN A 98 -15.81 4.11 -7.28
CA ASN A 98 -16.62 3.66 -8.41
C ASN A 98 -16.25 2.23 -8.89
N MET A 99 -15.06 1.73 -8.58
CA MET A 99 -14.66 0.34 -8.87
C MET A 99 -15.25 -0.68 -7.86
N GLY A 100 -15.97 -0.22 -6.84
CA GLY A 100 -16.69 -1.08 -5.90
C GLY A 100 -16.25 -0.95 -4.45
N LEU A 101 -15.24 -0.13 -4.14
CA LEU A 101 -14.89 0.23 -2.77
C LEU A 101 -15.98 1.18 -2.23
N ARG A 102 -16.93 0.66 -1.45
CA ARG A 102 -18.01 1.43 -0.82
C ARG A 102 -17.95 1.35 0.68
#